data_AF-A0A218ZR64-F1
#
_entry.id   AF-A0A218ZR64-F1
#
_cell.length_a   1.000
_cell.length_b   1.000
_cell.length_c   1.000
_cell.angle_alpha   90.00
_cell.angle_beta   90.00
_cell.angle_gamma   90.00
#
_symmetry.space_group_name_H-M   'P 1'
#
loop_
_entity.id
_entity.type
_entity.pdbx_description
1 polymer ?
#
loop_
_entity_poly.entity_id
_entity_poly.type
_entity_poly.pdbx_seq_one_letter_code
_entity_poly.pdbx_strand_id
1 'polypeptide(L)'
;MKTIETWFYVGLLAVILIFGVGMYYEGAISHASPSTSTQSSTNEYNITLVITNQNYLASAGHNQPAYYVLENGKLMSSAQIYLPGDSLIRMTIINYDTGPGTTSSTYSKVTGTLNNTEYVFNDTSVNTTAQTGHWISSVPFSDLAHTFTVPNMNLNIMVPSESIVVAYFHTPASGVYNWQCEVGCGTGASGWGGAMETPGWMQGEIVLD
;
A
#
# COMPACT_ATOMS: atom_id res chain seq x y z
N MET A 1 -20.66 4.96 -29.81
CA MET A 1 -19.42 4.80 -29.03
C MET A 1 -19.79 4.59 -27.57
N LYS A 2 -19.84 3.35 -27.11
CA LYS A 2 -20.19 2.96 -25.73
C LYS A 2 -19.71 1.51 -25.50
N THR A 3 -18.39 1.30 -25.39
CA THR A 3 -17.81 -0.04 -25.18
C THR A 3 -16.49 -0.05 -24.40
N ILE A 4 -16.06 1.09 -23.82
CA ILE A 4 -14.80 1.16 -23.05
C ILE A 4 -14.99 0.88 -21.55
N GLU A 5 -16.21 0.94 -21.02
CA GLU A 5 -16.44 0.83 -19.57
C GLU A 5 -16.41 -0.61 -19.04
N THR A 6 -16.63 -1.63 -19.86
CA THR A 6 -16.74 -3.02 -19.39
C THR A 6 -15.40 -3.69 -19.10
N TRP A 7 -14.30 -3.23 -19.69
CA TRP A 7 -12.98 -3.87 -19.52
C TRP A 7 -12.24 -3.41 -18.25
N PHE A 8 -12.57 -2.23 -17.71
CA PHE A 8 -12.00 -1.75 -16.46
C PHE A 8 -12.55 -2.51 -15.23
N TYR A 9 -13.83 -2.90 -15.24
CA TYR A 9 -14.43 -3.63 -14.12
C TYR A 9 -13.98 -5.10 -14.01
N VAL A 10 -13.67 -5.75 -15.13
CA VAL A 10 -13.27 -7.17 -15.13
C VAL A 10 -11.86 -7.37 -14.57
N GLY A 11 -10.94 -6.42 -14.80
CA GLY A 11 -9.61 -6.44 -14.18
C GLY A 11 -9.65 -6.19 -12.66
N LEU A 12 -10.52 -5.28 -12.20
CA LEU A 12 -10.63 -4.91 -10.79
C LEU A 12 -11.24 -6.05 -9.93
N LEU A 13 -12.15 -6.84 -10.50
CA LEU A 13 -12.75 -8.02 -9.84
C LEU A 13 -11.80 -9.22 -9.73
N ALA A 14 -10.92 -9.43 -10.72
CA ALA A 14 -9.98 -10.57 -10.72
C ALA A 14 -8.88 -10.41 -9.66
N VAL A 15 -8.41 -9.19 -9.41
CA VAL A 15 -7.41 -8.91 -8.36
C VAL A 15 -8.04 -9.10 -6.98
N ILE A 16 -9.28 -8.65 -6.75
CA ILE A 16 -9.96 -8.81 -5.46
C ILE A 16 -10.25 -10.29 -5.12
N LEU A 17 -10.54 -11.15 -6.12
CA LEU A 17 -10.86 -12.56 -5.88
C LEU A 17 -9.64 -13.47 -5.66
N ILE A 18 -8.47 -13.14 -6.22
CA ILE A 18 -7.26 -13.98 -6.03
C ILE A 18 -6.64 -13.76 -4.64
N PHE A 19 -6.77 -12.57 -4.06
CA PHE A 19 -6.19 -12.25 -2.75
C PHE A 19 -7.13 -12.48 -1.55
N GLY A 20 -8.40 -12.83 -1.80
CA GLY A 20 -9.38 -13.20 -0.76
C GLY A 20 -9.30 -14.66 -0.27
N VAL A 21 -8.37 -15.47 -0.79
CA VAL A 21 -8.17 -16.85 -0.36
C VAL A 21 -6.72 -17.03 0.07
N GLY A 22 -6.49 -17.10 1.39
CA GLY A 22 -5.19 -17.40 1.95
C GLY A 22 -4.66 -18.74 1.42
N MET A 23 -3.57 -18.68 0.65
CA MET A 23 -2.83 -19.88 0.27
C MET A 23 -1.88 -20.28 1.41
N TYR A 24 -2.34 -21.21 2.25
CA TYR A 24 -1.44 -22.00 3.08
C TYR A 24 -0.80 -23.07 2.20
N TYR A 25 0.52 -23.01 2.04
CA TYR A 25 1.28 -24.15 1.54
C TYR A 25 1.65 -25.05 2.73
N GLU A 26 0.97 -26.19 2.83
CA GLU A 26 1.36 -27.27 3.73
C GLU A 26 2.51 -28.09 3.13
N GLY A 27 3.61 -28.21 3.87
CA GLY A 27 4.57 -29.29 3.69
C GLY A 27 4.27 -30.41 4.69
N ALA A 28 3.77 -31.55 4.23
CA ALA A 28 3.79 -32.80 4.99
C ALA A 28 5.27 -33.23 5.16
N ILE A 29 5.74 -33.87 6.25
CA ILE A 29 5.20 -35.01 6.99
C ILE A 29 5.78 -34.99 8.42
N SER A 30 4.95 -35.22 9.46
CA SER A 30 5.26 -36.05 10.65
C SER A 30 4.01 -36.21 11.52
N HIS A 31 3.70 -37.46 11.90
CA HIS A 31 2.57 -37.82 12.75
C HIS A 31 2.74 -37.33 14.20
N ALA A 32 1.81 -36.50 14.68
CA ALA A 32 1.55 -36.28 16.11
C ALA A 32 0.06 -35.95 16.32
N SER A 33 -0.47 -36.43 17.45
CA SER A 33 -1.87 -36.49 17.91
C SER A 33 -2.77 -35.27 17.67
N PRO A 34 -4.11 -35.46 17.66
CA PRO A 34 -5.07 -34.36 17.50
C PRO A 34 -5.00 -33.45 18.73
N SER A 35 -4.24 -32.38 18.59
CA SER A 35 -4.36 -31.22 19.44
C SER A 35 -5.47 -30.38 18.84
N THR A 36 -6.52 -30.18 19.63
CA THR A 36 -7.59 -29.23 19.35
C THR A 36 -6.95 -27.85 19.21
N SER A 37 -6.53 -27.47 18.00
CA SER A 37 -6.09 -26.12 17.71
C SER A 37 -7.33 -25.23 17.78
N THR A 38 -7.42 -24.46 18.86
CA THR A 38 -8.19 -23.23 18.86
C THR A 38 -7.66 -22.38 17.72
N GLN A 39 -8.38 -22.38 16.61
CA GLN A 39 -8.18 -21.51 15.48
C GLN A 39 -8.39 -20.08 15.97
N SER A 40 -7.32 -19.43 16.44
CA SER A 40 -7.32 -17.98 16.64
C SER A 40 -7.50 -17.35 15.27
N SER A 41 -8.73 -17.01 14.93
CA SER A 41 -9.02 -16.05 13.88
C SER A 41 -8.48 -14.70 14.35
N THR A 42 -7.20 -14.41 14.13
CA THR A 42 -6.73 -13.03 14.06
C THR A 42 -7.45 -12.43 12.86
N ASN A 43 -8.58 -11.76 13.09
CA ASN A 43 -9.32 -11.07 12.04
C ASN A 43 -8.40 -10.01 11.45
N GLU A 44 -7.84 -10.29 10.28
CA GLU A 44 -7.01 -9.38 9.51
C GLU A 44 -7.89 -8.25 8.94
N TYR A 45 -7.54 -7.00 9.24
CA TYR A 45 -8.19 -5.85 8.62
C TYR A 45 -7.51 -5.52 7.29
N ASN A 46 -8.28 -5.49 6.22
CA ASN A 46 -7.80 -5.25 4.87
C ASN A 46 -8.05 -3.80 4.45
N ILE A 47 -7.00 -3.11 4.01
CA ILE A 47 -7.10 -1.77 3.40
C ILE A 47 -6.36 -1.74 2.08
N THR A 48 -6.93 -1.05 1.10
CA THR A 48 -6.28 -0.79 -0.18
C THR A 48 -6.11 0.71 -0.37
N LEU A 49 -4.89 1.13 -0.65
CA LEU A 49 -4.55 2.47 -1.08
C LEU A 49 -4.23 2.48 -2.57
N VAL A 50 -4.53 3.58 -3.25
CA VAL A 50 -4.22 3.80 -4.66
C VAL A 50 -3.47 5.11 -4.79
N ILE A 51 -2.34 5.09 -5.49
CA ILE A 51 -1.58 6.29 -5.84
C ILE A 51 -1.84 6.62 -7.30
N THR A 52 -2.24 7.85 -7.57
CA THR A 52 -2.39 8.35 -8.94
C THR A 52 -2.04 9.83 -9.01
N ASN A 53 -1.56 10.27 -10.17
CA ASN A 53 -1.34 11.68 -10.50
C ASN A 53 -2.61 12.37 -11.07
N GLN A 54 -3.63 11.59 -11.41
CA GLN A 54 -4.94 12.09 -11.84
C GLN A 54 -5.80 12.40 -10.62
N ASN A 55 -5.65 13.60 -10.08
CA ASN A 55 -6.45 14.00 -8.91
C ASN A 55 -7.89 14.28 -9.29
N TYR A 56 -8.74 13.28 -9.17
CA TYR A 56 -10.20 13.40 -9.29
C TYR A 56 -10.82 14.34 -8.24
N LEU A 57 -10.10 14.63 -7.15
CA LEU A 57 -10.53 15.54 -6.07
C LEU A 57 -9.95 16.96 -6.18
N ALA A 58 -9.03 17.22 -7.11
CA ALA A 58 -8.46 18.54 -7.31
C ALA A 58 -9.11 19.26 -8.50
N SER A 59 -9.19 20.59 -8.44
CA SER A 59 -9.51 21.45 -9.58
C SER A 59 -8.57 21.15 -10.76
N ALA A 60 -9.08 21.22 -12.00
CA ALA A 60 -8.31 20.94 -13.20
C ALA A 60 -6.95 21.67 -13.22
N GLY A 61 -5.84 20.92 -13.38
CA GLY A 61 -4.49 21.49 -13.56
C GLY A 61 -3.41 21.02 -12.59
N HIS A 62 -3.74 20.25 -11.54
CA HIS A 62 -2.74 19.77 -10.58
C HIS A 62 -2.36 18.30 -10.83
N ASN A 63 -1.39 18.08 -11.73
CA ASN A 63 -0.77 16.77 -11.96
C ASN A 63 0.31 16.51 -10.90
N GLN A 64 -0.10 16.15 -9.68
CA GLN A 64 0.78 15.70 -8.60
C GLN A 64 0.24 14.41 -7.99
N PRO A 65 1.07 13.55 -7.39
CA PRO A 65 0.59 12.32 -6.79
C PRO A 65 -0.27 12.55 -5.55
N ALA A 66 -1.20 11.62 -5.31
CA ALA A 66 -1.94 11.52 -4.05
C ALA A 66 -2.25 10.04 -3.74
N TYR A 67 -2.22 9.71 -2.45
CA TYR A 67 -2.79 8.48 -1.92
C TYR A 67 -4.31 8.63 -1.78
N TYR A 68 -5.04 7.60 -2.16
CA TYR A 68 -6.48 7.47 -1.95
C TYR A 68 -6.79 6.16 -1.24
N VAL A 69 -7.78 6.17 -0.34
CA VAL A 69 -8.33 4.92 0.19
C VAL A 69 -9.34 4.38 -0.82
N LEU A 70 -9.19 3.14 -1.26
CA LEU A 70 -10.18 2.48 -2.11
C LEU A 70 -11.26 1.84 -1.24
N GLU A 71 -12.44 2.45 -1.23
CA GLU A 71 -13.58 1.99 -0.44
C GLU A 71 -14.80 1.84 -1.35
N ASN A 72 -15.42 0.65 -1.37
CA ASN A 72 -16.63 0.37 -2.15
C ASN A 72 -16.52 0.76 -3.64
N GLY A 73 -15.32 0.57 -4.23
CA GLY A 73 -15.03 0.92 -5.62
C GLY A 73 -14.85 2.42 -5.90
N LYS A 74 -14.72 3.24 -4.85
CA LYS A 74 -14.49 4.69 -4.96
C LYS A 74 -13.18 5.08 -4.30
N LEU A 75 -12.54 6.11 -4.85
CA LEU A 75 -11.35 6.73 -4.27
C LEU A 75 -11.78 7.77 -3.23
N MET A 76 -11.45 7.52 -1.97
CA MET A 76 -11.70 8.39 -0.83
C MET A 76 -10.40 9.10 -0.43
N SER A 77 -10.53 10.28 0.18
CA SER A 77 -9.37 11.03 0.65
C SER A 77 -8.56 10.23 1.68
N SER A 78 -7.24 10.32 1.61
CA SER A 78 -6.31 9.74 2.59
C SER A 78 -5.96 10.70 3.73
N ALA A 79 -6.59 11.88 3.80
CA ALA A 79 -6.28 12.89 4.83
C ALA A 79 -6.46 12.32 6.24
N GLN A 80 -7.47 11.45 6.40
CA GLN A 80 -7.69 10.63 7.58
C GLN A 80 -8.00 9.20 7.14
N ILE A 81 -7.19 8.26 7.58
CA ILE A 81 -7.35 6.82 7.35
C ILE A 81 -7.77 6.18 8.66
N TYR A 82 -8.88 5.48 8.68
CA TYR A 82 -9.38 4.78 9.87
C TYR A 82 -8.95 3.31 9.81
N LEU A 83 -8.29 2.82 10.85
CA LEU A 83 -7.88 1.43 11.00
C LEU A 83 -8.18 0.97 12.44
N PRO A 84 -8.48 -0.32 12.68
CA PRO A 84 -8.64 -0.80 14.05
C PRO A 84 -7.31 -0.79 14.81
N GLY A 85 -7.36 -0.42 16.09
CA GLY A 85 -6.26 -0.56 17.04
C GLY A 85 -6.00 -2.03 17.40
N ASP A 86 -4.79 -2.31 17.91
CA ASP A 86 -4.34 -3.62 18.40
C ASP A 86 -4.61 -4.78 17.41
N SER A 87 -4.53 -4.50 16.11
CA SER A 87 -5.00 -5.38 15.04
C SER A 87 -3.91 -5.67 14.02
N LEU A 88 -4.01 -6.82 13.35
CA LEU A 88 -3.19 -7.12 12.18
C LEU A 88 -3.82 -6.44 10.96
N ILE A 89 -3.05 -5.57 10.32
CA ILE A 89 -3.45 -4.87 9.09
C ILE A 89 -2.75 -5.51 7.90
N ARG A 90 -3.52 -5.80 6.85
CA ARG A 90 -3.02 -6.07 5.50
C ARG A 90 -3.27 -4.83 4.64
N MET A 91 -2.20 -4.10 4.34
CA MET A 91 -2.25 -2.94 3.47
C MET A 91 -1.80 -3.32 2.07
N THR A 92 -2.64 -3.05 1.07
CA THR A 92 -2.29 -3.13 -0.35
C THR A 92 -2.15 -1.71 -0.89
N ILE A 93 -1.04 -1.39 -1.55
CA ILE A 93 -0.83 -0.11 -2.22
C ILE A 93 -0.70 -0.38 -3.71
N ILE A 94 -1.56 0.21 -4.52
CA ILE A 94 -1.50 0.15 -5.99
C ILE A 94 -0.95 1.47 -6.48
N ASN A 95 0.26 1.47 -7.02
CA ASN A 95 0.92 2.67 -7.51
C ASN A 95 0.82 2.76 -9.03
N TYR A 96 0.15 3.80 -9.53
CA TYR A 96 0.11 4.13 -10.96
C TYR A 96 1.09 5.27 -11.34
N ASP A 97 1.83 5.81 -10.38
CA ASP A 97 2.83 6.84 -10.64
C ASP A 97 4.14 6.21 -11.11
N THR A 98 4.79 6.88 -12.07
CA THR A 98 5.93 6.37 -12.84
C THR A 98 7.28 6.93 -12.39
N GLY A 99 7.31 8.11 -11.76
CA GLY A 99 8.58 8.74 -11.39
C GLY A 99 9.27 8.00 -10.26
N PRO A 100 10.61 7.92 -10.22
CA PRO A 100 11.30 7.99 -8.95
C PRO A 100 11.40 9.46 -8.52
N GLY A 101 11.26 9.72 -7.22
CA GLY A 101 11.58 11.02 -6.64
C GLY A 101 12.92 11.02 -5.90
N THR A 102 13.26 12.13 -5.24
CA THR A 102 14.48 12.22 -4.43
C THR A 102 14.20 11.83 -2.99
N THR A 103 14.97 10.89 -2.43
CA THR A 103 14.80 10.44 -1.04
C THR A 103 16.14 10.12 -0.37
N SER A 104 16.12 10.03 0.97
CA SER A 104 17.25 9.58 1.78
C SER A 104 17.34 8.06 1.77
N SER A 105 18.56 7.52 1.82
CA SER A 105 18.78 6.07 1.95
C SER A 105 18.21 5.47 3.24
N THR A 106 17.88 6.29 4.24
CA THR A 106 17.19 5.84 5.45
C THR A 106 15.83 5.21 5.15
N TYR A 107 15.13 5.66 4.09
CA TYR A 107 13.81 5.16 3.70
C TYR A 107 13.85 4.01 2.70
N SER A 108 15.05 3.51 2.37
CA SER A 108 15.25 2.42 1.40
C SER A 108 15.14 1.02 2.03
N LYS A 109 14.52 0.91 3.19
CA LYS A 109 14.33 -0.34 3.95
C LYS A 109 12.90 -0.44 4.43
N VAL A 110 12.32 -1.64 4.35
CA VAL A 110 11.04 -1.93 5.00
C VAL A 110 11.27 -1.96 6.52
N THR A 111 10.43 -1.26 7.28
CA THR A 111 10.48 -1.30 8.75
C THR A 111 9.07 -1.39 9.33
N GLY A 112 8.94 -2.01 10.50
CA GLY A 112 7.67 -2.05 11.25
C GLY A 112 6.61 -2.99 10.68
N THR A 113 6.85 -3.58 9.51
CA THR A 113 6.05 -4.68 8.98
C THR A 113 6.45 -6.01 9.60
N LEU A 114 5.64 -7.05 9.41
CA LEU A 114 5.99 -8.41 9.79
C LEU A 114 7.30 -8.82 9.10
N ASN A 115 8.26 -9.24 9.94
CA ASN A 115 9.62 -9.60 9.54
C ASN A 115 10.42 -8.49 8.84
N ASN A 116 9.97 -7.22 8.89
CA ASN A 116 10.53 -6.11 8.10
C ASN A 116 10.62 -6.46 6.61
N THR A 117 9.55 -7.04 6.09
CA THR A 117 9.39 -7.38 4.68
C THR A 117 8.05 -6.93 4.14
N GLU A 118 7.99 -6.72 2.83
CA GLU A 118 6.76 -6.51 2.07
C GLU A 118 6.83 -7.32 0.77
N TYR A 119 5.69 -7.59 0.17
CA TYR A 119 5.61 -8.31 -1.10
C TYR A 119 5.33 -7.33 -2.23
N VAL A 120 6.16 -7.34 -3.26
CA VAL A 120 6.04 -6.41 -4.39
C VAL A 120 5.75 -7.17 -5.66
N PHE A 121 4.74 -6.71 -6.39
CA PHE A 121 4.46 -7.05 -7.77
C PHE A 121 4.88 -5.86 -8.64
N ASN A 122 5.83 -6.10 -9.55
CA ASN A 122 6.27 -5.11 -10.53
C ASN A 122 6.05 -5.69 -11.92
N ASP A 123 4.78 -5.80 -12.30
CA ASP A 123 4.39 -6.30 -13.61
C ASP A 123 3.65 -5.21 -14.37
N THR A 124 4.35 -4.59 -15.33
CA THR A 124 3.73 -3.87 -16.45
C THR A 124 2.91 -4.82 -17.36
N SER A 125 2.90 -6.13 -17.08
CA SER A 125 2.28 -7.17 -17.90
C SER A 125 0.88 -7.54 -17.39
N VAL A 126 -0.14 -6.83 -17.85
CA VAL A 126 -1.57 -7.17 -17.60
C VAL A 126 -2.03 -8.43 -18.39
N ASN A 127 -1.09 -9.24 -18.92
CA ASN A 127 -1.41 -10.33 -19.86
C ASN A 127 -0.55 -11.60 -19.68
N THR A 128 0.07 -11.82 -18.52
CA THR A 128 0.71 -13.10 -18.22
C THR A 128 -0.01 -13.78 -17.06
N THR A 129 -0.30 -15.06 -17.20
CA THR A 129 -0.84 -15.95 -16.15
C THR A 129 0.12 -16.14 -14.96
N ALA A 130 1.22 -15.39 -14.90
CA ALA A 130 2.23 -15.44 -13.86
C ALA A 130 2.56 -14.01 -13.46
N GLN A 131 1.80 -13.45 -12.50
CA GLN A 131 2.24 -12.28 -11.75
C GLN A 131 3.43 -12.72 -10.90
N THR A 132 4.65 -12.30 -11.24
CA THR A 132 5.83 -12.67 -10.44
C THR A 132 6.10 -11.60 -9.38
N GLY A 133 5.47 -11.74 -8.23
CA GLY A 133 5.83 -10.97 -7.04
C GLY A 133 6.98 -11.61 -6.25
N HIS A 134 7.61 -10.83 -5.37
CA HIS A 134 8.63 -11.35 -4.45
C HIS A 134 8.66 -10.56 -3.14
N TRP A 135 9.09 -11.22 -2.06
CA TRP A 135 9.33 -10.58 -0.78
C TRP A 135 10.63 -9.78 -0.84
N ILE A 136 10.59 -8.56 -0.33
CA ILE A 136 11.76 -7.68 -0.22
C ILE A 136 11.84 -7.09 1.19
N SER A 137 13.04 -6.67 1.58
CA SER A 137 13.30 -5.89 2.80
C SER A 137 13.97 -4.54 2.51
N SER A 138 14.37 -4.30 1.25
CA SER A 138 14.98 -3.06 0.79
C SER A 138 14.94 -2.99 -0.74
N VAL A 139 14.90 -1.77 -1.27
CA VAL A 139 15.22 -1.46 -2.68
C VAL A 139 16.24 -0.32 -2.73
N PRO A 140 16.99 -0.17 -3.83
CA PRO A 140 17.73 1.07 -4.07
C PRO A 140 16.80 2.28 -3.96
N PHE A 141 17.24 3.34 -3.30
CA PHE A 141 16.41 4.55 -3.14
C PHE A 141 16.07 5.22 -4.49
N SER A 142 16.84 4.94 -5.53
CA SER A 142 16.59 5.38 -6.92
C SER A 142 15.36 4.73 -7.55
N ASP A 143 14.86 3.64 -6.97
CA ASP A 143 13.77 2.85 -7.53
C ASP A 143 12.44 3.17 -6.81
N LEU A 144 12.48 4.06 -5.81
CA LEU A 144 11.32 4.49 -5.03
C LEU A 144 10.58 5.64 -5.73
N ALA A 145 9.31 5.39 -6.03
CA ALA A 145 8.38 6.46 -6.39
C ALA A 145 7.89 7.16 -5.13
N HIS A 146 7.47 6.37 -4.14
CA HIS A 146 6.84 6.83 -2.91
C HIS A 146 7.24 5.97 -1.71
N THR A 147 6.87 6.42 -0.52
CA THR A 147 6.78 5.58 0.67
C THR A 147 5.45 5.85 1.37
N PHE A 148 5.02 4.88 2.18
CA PHE A 148 4.02 5.13 3.22
C PHE A 148 4.71 4.96 4.57
N THR A 149 5.12 6.08 5.16
CA THR A 149 5.95 6.11 6.37
C THR A 149 5.15 6.65 7.53
N VAL A 150 5.20 5.96 8.68
CA VAL A 150 4.58 6.39 9.93
C VAL A 150 5.64 6.34 11.05
N PRO A 151 6.36 7.44 11.30
CA PRO A 151 7.51 7.43 12.20
C PRO A 151 7.19 6.93 13.61
N ASN A 152 6.04 7.35 14.17
CA ASN A 152 5.62 6.98 15.52
C ASN A 152 5.14 5.53 15.66
N MET A 153 4.99 4.80 14.55
CA MET A 153 4.78 3.35 14.54
C MET A 153 6.03 2.58 14.08
N ASN A 154 7.16 3.27 13.83
CA ASN A 154 8.35 2.71 13.20
C ASN A 154 8.05 1.98 11.86
N LEU A 155 7.01 2.43 11.16
CA LEU A 155 6.52 1.81 9.93
C LEU A 155 7.09 2.55 8.72
N ASN A 156 7.69 1.82 7.79
CA ASN A 156 8.07 2.31 6.48
C ASN A 156 7.75 1.23 5.45
N ILE A 157 6.73 1.50 4.63
CA ILE A 157 6.37 0.66 3.48
C ILE A 157 6.93 1.36 2.25
N MET A 158 7.71 0.65 1.45
CA MET A 158 8.31 1.21 0.25
C MET A 158 7.35 1.06 -0.92
N VAL A 159 7.38 2.01 -1.85
CA VAL A 159 6.49 1.97 -3.02
C VAL A 159 7.28 2.28 -4.28
N PRO A 160 7.80 1.25 -4.97
CA PRO A 160 8.42 1.41 -6.28
C PRO A 160 7.45 1.95 -7.34
N SER A 161 7.97 2.54 -8.41
CA SER A 161 7.17 2.97 -9.58
C SER A 161 6.33 1.83 -10.15
N GLU A 162 5.10 2.14 -10.59
CA GLU A 162 4.21 1.22 -11.32
C GLU A 162 4.05 -0.18 -10.68
N SER A 163 3.95 -0.23 -9.36
CA SER A 163 3.95 -1.47 -8.59
C SER A 163 2.68 -1.69 -7.77
N ILE A 164 2.45 -2.94 -7.36
CA ILE A 164 1.53 -3.27 -6.27
C ILE A 164 2.36 -3.77 -5.10
N VAL A 165 2.17 -3.17 -3.93
CA VAL A 165 2.85 -3.55 -2.68
C VAL A 165 1.83 -4.10 -1.71
N VAL A 166 2.15 -5.22 -1.05
CA VAL A 166 1.37 -5.79 0.04
C VAL A 166 2.25 -5.88 1.28
N ALA A 167 1.83 -5.19 2.34
CA ALA A 167 2.52 -5.16 3.62
C ALA A 167 1.58 -5.59 4.75
N TYR A 168 2.16 -6.25 5.74
CA TYR A 168 1.46 -6.68 6.96
C TYR A 168 2.09 -6.00 8.16
N PHE A 169 1.32 -5.40 9.05
CA PHE A 169 1.84 -4.79 10.28
C PHE A 169 0.79 -4.81 11.39
N HIS A 170 1.25 -4.73 12.64
CA HIS A 170 0.37 -4.58 13.79
C HIS A 170 0.19 -3.11 14.12
N THR A 171 -1.06 -2.69 14.29
CA THR A 171 -1.39 -1.37 14.85
C THR A 171 -1.21 -1.39 16.37
N PRO A 172 -0.73 -0.30 16.99
CA PRO A 172 -0.82 -0.12 18.43
C PRO A 172 -2.27 0.10 18.89
N ALA A 173 -2.47 0.32 20.17
CA ALA A 173 -3.75 0.76 20.73
C ALA A 173 -4.21 2.11 20.11
N SER A 174 -5.48 2.44 20.37
CA SER A 174 -6.16 3.64 19.87
C SER A 174 -5.32 4.92 19.95
N GLY A 175 -5.38 5.76 18.93
CA GLY A 175 -4.59 6.99 18.84
C GLY A 175 -4.57 7.59 17.44
N VAL A 176 -3.86 8.71 17.28
CA VAL A 176 -3.70 9.40 16.00
C VAL A 176 -2.22 9.46 15.63
N TYR A 177 -1.88 9.02 14.42
CA TYR A 177 -0.51 8.87 13.95
C TYR A 177 -0.34 9.55 12.60
N ASN A 178 0.64 10.45 12.47
CA ASN A 178 0.93 11.08 11.19
C ASN A 178 1.63 10.11 10.24
N TRP A 179 1.16 10.08 9.00
CA TRP A 179 1.82 9.40 7.91
C TRP A 179 2.28 10.42 6.86
N GLN A 180 3.39 10.10 6.19
CA GLN A 180 4.04 10.96 5.22
C GLN A 180 4.70 10.09 4.14
N CYS A 181 4.63 10.52 2.88
CA CYS A 181 5.55 10.06 1.85
C CYS A 181 6.91 10.73 2.05
N GLU A 182 7.97 9.93 2.08
CA GLU A 182 9.32 10.41 2.37
C GLU A 182 10.19 10.50 1.10
N VAL A 183 9.52 10.57 -0.06
CA VAL A 183 10.11 10.78 -1.37
C VAL A 183 9.65 12.13 -1.90
N GLY A 184 10.57 13.03 -2.22
CA GLY A 184 10.28 14.35 -2.77
C GLY A 184 9.65 14.27 -4.16
N CYS A 185 8.33 14.04 -4.21
CA CYS A 185 7.53 13.80 -5.42
C CYS A 185 6.45 14.89 -5.67
N GLY A 186 6.49 15.97 -4.89
CA GLY A 186 5.65 17.15 -5.04
C GLY A 186 6.25 18.21 -5.97
N THR A 187 5.88 19.47 -5.73
CA THR A 187 6.35 20.62 -6.51
C THR A 187 7.59 21.27 -5.89
N GLY A 188 8.24 22.14 -6.67
CA GLY A 188 9.40 22.92 -6.23
C GLY A 188 10.71 22.17 -6.42
N ALA A 189 11.82 22.88 -6.27
CA ALA A 189 13.15 22.33 -6.55
C ALA A 189 13.56 21.18 -5.61
N SER A 190 13.00 21.15 -4.39
CA SER A 190 13.22 20.09 -3.43
C SER A 190 12.27 18.89 -3.62
N GLY A 191 11.19 19.03 -4.39
CA GLY A 191 10.13 18.04 -4.49
C GLY A 191 9.22 17.95 -3.26
N TRP A 192 9.35 18.85 -2.26
CA TRP A 192 8.60 18.80 -1.00
C TRP A 192 7.42 19.77 -0.92
N GLY A 193 7.11 20.54 -1.96
CA GLY A 193 5.95 21.43 -1.95
C GLY A 193 4.67 20.77 -2.45
N GLY A 194 3.54 21.46 -2.32
CA GLY A 194 2.27 21.06 -2.94
C GLY A 194 1.70 19.79 -2.30
N ALA A 195 1.59 18.70 -3.07
CA ALA A 195 1.10 17.40 -2.61
C ALA A 195 1.78 16.90 -1.31
N MET A 196 3.07 17.20 -1.14
CA MET A 196 3.85 16.78 0.03
C MET A 196 3.54 17.55 1.31
N GLU A 197 2.90 18.73 1.21
CA GLU A 197 2.52 19.60 2.34
C GLU A 197 0.98 19.67 2.51
N THR A 198 0.23 18.90 1.72
CA THR A 198 -1.23 18.96 1.68
C THR A 198 -1.84 17.66 2.21
N PRO A 199 -2.54 17.67 3.36
CA PRO A 199 -3.24 16.50 3.86
C PRO A 199 -4.20 15.90 2.82
N GLY A 200 -4.18 14.58 2.70
CA GLY A 200 -4.96 13.83 1.71
C GLY A 200 -4.33 13.69 0.33
N TRP A 201 -3.10 14.18 0.18
CA TRP A 201 -2.26 13.93 -0.98
C TRP A 201 -1.17 12.94 -0.61
N MET A 202 0.00 13.43 -0.19
CA MET A 202 1.15 12.59 0.17
C MET A 202 1.45 12.61 1.66
N GLN A 203 0.49 13.09 2.46
CA GLN A 203 0.54 13.09 3.92
C GLN A 203 -0.87 13.08 4.52
N GLY A 204 -0.97 12.72 5.79
CA GLY A 204 -2.23 12.75 6.54
C GLY A 204 -2.11 12.07 7.90
N GLU A 205 -3.26 11.65 8.44
CA GLU A 205 -3.36 10.98 9.73
C GLU A 205 -3.95 9.58 9.59
N ILE A 206 -3.47 8.66 10.41
CA ILE A 206 -4.12 7.39 10.72
C ILE A 206 -4.79 7.53 12.08
N VAL A 207 -6.08 7.24 12.12
CA VAL A 207 -6.90 7.22 13.34
C VAL A 207 -7.17 5.76 13.69
N LEU A 208 -6.74 5.37 14.89
CA LEU A 208 -6.94 4.03 15.44
C LEU A 208 -8.05 4.03 16.49
N ASP A 209 -9.03 3.14 16.34
CA ASP A 209 -10.16 2.94 17.25
C ASP A 209 -10.22 1.56 17.92
#